data_AF-W2RV63-F1
#
_entry.id   AF-W2RV63-F1
#
_cell.length_a   1.000
_cell.length_b   1.000
_cell.length_c   1.000
_cell.angle_alpha   90.00
_cell.angle_beta   90.00
_cell.angle_gamma   90.00
#
_symmetry.space_group_name_H-M   'P 1'
#
loop_
_entity.id
_entity.type
_entity.pdbx_description
1 polymer ?
#
loop_
_entity_poly.entity_id
_entity_poly.type
_entity_poly.pdbx_seq_one_letter_code
_entity_poly.pdbx_strand_id
1 'polypeptide(L)'
;MTIGAQEAPLPFNLTDLDRQILAQTDDEFRPHTWDELKHIIAQHRLDVLKRKPSDLRRYLKWSSETKAKYGSVPNYVMEERLGWNPLPTSTPETGPRFAVQDPVPFENAADYRIMPNDWPYGMDPGIRHLIVWLKGRLDSEPTRGDMTPKSRQQIQAFIQKTFVDRVEGLPGAGEKVMWFKNWTALQSVPGMEHVHVLVRDVPQEIIDEWTDGETMKQD
;
A
#
# COMPACT_ATOMS: atom_id res chain seq x y z
N MET A 1 -8.46 44.37 -4.09
CA MET A 1 -8.68 43.19 -4.95
C MET A 1 -8.04 42.00 -4.26
N THR A 2 -8.84 41.18 -3.60
CA THR A 2 -8.38 39.93 -2.99
C THR A 2 -8.14 38.96 -4.14
N ILE A 3 -6.88 38.65 -4.40
CA ILE A 3 -6.50 37.61 -5.36
C ILE A 3 -6.88 36.30 -4.68
N GLY A 4 -8.05 35.76 -5.01
CA GLY A 4 -8.43 34.42 -4.57
C GLY A 4 -7.38 33.46 -5.10
N ALA A 5 -6.61 32.83 -4.22
CA ALA A 5 -5.76 31.72 -4.58
C ALA A 5 -6.69 30.67 -5.20
N GLN A 6 -6.56 30.45 -6.51
CA GLN A 6 -7.26 29.39 -7.20
C GLN A 6 -6.71 28.09 -6.60
N GLU A 7 -7.48 27.45 -5.73
CA GLU A 7 -7.10 26.14 -5.17
C GLU A 7 -6.82 25.21 -6.37
N ALA A 8 -5.58 24.70 -6.45
CA ALA A 8 -5.22 23.76 -7.49
C ALA A 8 -6.20 22.57 -7.44
N PRO A 9 -6.64 22.04 -8.61
CA PRO A 9 -7.55 20.92 -8.63
C PRO A 9 -6.96 19.75 -7.83
N LEU A 10 -7.77 19.17 -6.95
CA LEU A 10 -7.37 18.05 -6.11
C LEU A 10 -6.96 16.86 -6.99
N PRO A 11 -5.97 16.06 -6.55
CA PRO A 11 -5.48 14.95 -7.34
C PRO A 11 -6.53 13.86 -7.52
N PHE A 12 -7.53 13.80 -6.64
CA PHE A 12 -8.67 12.89 -6.68
C PHE A 12 -9.82 13.45 -5.82
N ASN A 13 -11.01 12.89 -5.97
CA ASN A 13 -12.17 13.27 -5.16
C ASN A 13 -11.95 12.84 -3.71
N LEU A 14 -12.06 13.79 -2.78
CA LEU A 14 -12.02 13.51 -1.34
C LEU A 14 -13.32 12.87 -0.88
N THR A 15 -13.20 11.78 -0.15
CA THR A 15 -14.32 11.14 0.56
C THR A 15 -14.76 12.01 1.75
N ASP A 16 -15.93 11.70 2.32
CA ASP A 16 -16.39 12.37 3.55
C ASP A 16 -15.41 12.16 4.71
N LEU A 17 -14.81 10.96 4.78
CA LEU A 17 -13.78 10.64 5.76
C LEU A 17 -12.52 11.51 5.56
N ASP A 18 -12.05 11.68 4.32
CA ASP A 18 -10.90 12.55 4.02
C ASP A 18 -11.17 13.99 4.48
N ARG A 19 -12.36 14.52 4.21
CA ARG A 19 -12.76 15.87 4.62
C ARG A 19 -12.79 16.02 6.14
N GLN A 20 -13.31 15.01 6.85
CA GLN A 20 -13.31 14.98 8.31
C GLN A 20 -11.88 14.98 8.87
N ILE A 21 -10.98 14.18 8.30
CA ILE A 21 -9.57 14.12 8.72
C ILE A 21 -8.87 15.47 8.46
N LEU A 22 -9.09 16.09 7.31
CA LEU A 22 -8.47 17.36 6.97
C LEU A 22 -8.96 18.52 7.87
N ALA A 23 -10.15 18.40 8.46
CA ALA A 23 -10.67 19.36 9.42
C ALA A 23 -10.06 19.21 10.83
N GLN A 24 -9.33 18.13 11.10
CA GLN A 24 -8.66 17.87 12.38
C GLN A 24 -7.22 18.40 12.39
N THR A 25 -6.74 18.67 13.60
CA THR A 25 -5.32 18.80 13.92
C THR A 25 -4.69 17.43 14.16
N ASP A 26 -3.36 17.37 14.11
CA ASP A 26 -2.61 16.14 14.39
C ASP A 26 -2.80 15.64 15.82
N ASP A 27 -3.04 16.55 16.78
CA ASP A 27 -3.23 16.22 18.20
C ASP A 27 -4.62 15.62 18.48
N GLU A 28 -5.62 15.96 17.65
CA GLU A 28 -6.97 15.38 17.71
C GLU A 28 -7.04 14.01 17.02
N PHE A 29 -6.03 13.67 16.21
CA PHE A 29 -6.03 12.42 15.46
C PHE A 29 -5.74 11.24 16.37
N ARG A 30 -6.70 10.32 16.46
CA ARG A 30 -6.51 9.01 17.09
C ARG A 30 -5.96 7.99 16.07
N PRO A 31 -4.73 7.47 16.26
CA PRO A 31 -4.18 6.42 15.42
C PRO A 31 -4.99 5.13 15.51
N HIS A 32 -4.89 4.32 14.45
CA HIS A 32 -5.45 2.98 14.44
C HIS A 32 -4.61 2.05 15.31
N THR A 33 -5.26 1.40 16.27
CA THR A 33 -4.61 0.39 17.11
C THR A 33 -4.47 -0.94 16.38
N TRP A 34 -3.58 -1.81 16.86
CA TRP A 34 -3.42 -3.14 16.27
C TRP A 34 -4.73 -3.94 16.24
N ASP A 35 -5.49 -3.93 17.34
CA ASP A 35 -6.75 -4.67 17.43
C ASP A 35 -7.85 -4.06 16.54
N GLU A 36 -7.86 -2.74 16.37
CA GLU A 36 -8.76 -2.07 15.43
C GLU A 36 -8.43 -2.45 13.99
N LEU A 37 -7.15 -2.49 13.62
CA LEU A 37 -6.71 -2.93 12.30
C LEU A 37 -7.09 -4.40 12.05
N LYS A 38 -6.93 -5.29 13.04
CA LYS A 38 -7.41 -6.68 12.95
C LYS A 38 -8.91 -6.73 12.66
N HIS A 39 -9.70 -5.94 13.37
CA HIS A 39 -11.15 -5.90 13.18
C HIS A 39 -11.54 -5.35 11.81
N ILE A 40 -10.91 -4.26 11.37
CA ILE A 40 -11.13 -3.63 10.06
C ILE A 40 -10.84 -4.63 8.93
N ILE A 41 -9.70 -5.31 8.99
CA ILE A 41 -9.28 -6.30 7.99
C ILE A 41 -10.25 -7.49 7.98
N ALA A 42 -10.58 -8.04 9.16
CA ALA A 42 -11.50 -9.18 9.27
C ALA A 42 -12.90 -8.88 8.72
N GLN A 43 -13.37 -7.64 8.86
CA GLN A 43 -14.66 -7.18 8.34
C GLN A 43 -14.60 -6.66 6.90
N HIS A 44 -13.43 -6.65 6.26
CA HIS A 44 -13.19 -6.04 4.95
C HIS A 44 -13.64 -4.57 4.85
N ARG A 45 -13.57 -3.81 5.96
CA ARG A 45 -13.92 -2.37 6.00
C ARG A 45 -12.73 -1.47 5.71
N LEU A 46 -12.00 -1.75 4.65
CA LEU A 46 -10.75 -1.05 4.32
C LEU A 46 -10.96 0.45 4.03
N ASP A 47 -12.20 0.85 3.75
CA ASP A 47 -12.65 2.22 3.54
C ASP A 47 -12.45 3.15 4.76
N VAL A 48 -12.32 2.60 5.97
CA VAL A 48 -12.09 3.41 7.19
C VAL A 48 -10.61 3.64 7.52
N LEU A 49 -9.69 3.05 6.75
CA LEU A 49 -8.26 3.25 6.94
C LEU A 49 -7.90 4.70 6.60
N LYS A 50 -7.24 5.39 7.53
CA LYS A 50 -7.02 6.84 7.47
C LYS A 50 -5.57 7.18 7.73
N ARG A 51 -5.13 8.29 7.14
CA ARG A 51 -3.83 8.91 7.42
C ARG A 51 -3.97 9.97 8.49
N LYS A 52 -2.86 10.30 9.15
CA LYS A 52 -2.78 11.47 10.01
C LYS A 52 -3.11 12.74 9.19
N PRO A 53 -3.74 13.79 9.74
CA PRO A 53 -4.12 14.97 8.98
C PRO A 53 -2.96 15.63 8.22
N SER A 54 -1.79 15.80 8.85
CA SER A 54 -0.58 16.30 8.19
C SER A 54 -0.11 15.40 7.05
N ASP A 55 -0.09 14.09 7.24
CA ASP A 55 0.29 13.13 6.20
C ASP A 55 -0.70 13.10 5.05
N LEU A 56 -2.01 13.26 5.31
CA LEU A 56 -3.01 13.37 4.25
C LEU A 56 -2.80 14.64 3.42
N ARG A 57 -2.51 15.79 4.06
CA ARG A 57 -2.19 17.04 3.34
C ARG A 57 -0.94 16.87 2.47
N ARG A 58 0.12 16.27 3.01
CA ARG A 58 1.35 15.99 2.27
C ARG A 58 1.11 15.02 1.12
N TYR A 59 0.32 13.96 1.34
CA TYR A 59 -0.05 12.99 0.30
C TYR A 59 -0.84 13.64 -0.84
N LEU A 60 -1.75 14.56 -0.53
CA LEU A 60 -2.50 15.30 -1.55
C LEU A 60 -1.58 16.20 -2.39
N LYS A 61 -0.68 16.95 -1.74
CA LYS A 61 0.31 17.77 -2.45
C LYS A 61 1.20 16.89 -3.34
N TRP A 62 1.80 15.84 -2.78
CA TRP A 62 2.66 14.91 -3.51
C TRP A 62 1.92 14.24 -4.67
N SER A 63 0.65 13.85 -4.47
CA SER A 63 -0.15 13.22 -5.52
C SER A 63 -0.39 14.17 -6.70
N SER A 64 -0.65 15.45 -6.44
CA SER A 64 -0.81 16.46 -7.49
C SER A 64 0.49 16.69 -8.26
N GLU A 65 1.60 16.85 -7.54
CA GLU A 65 2.93 17.07 -8.14
C GLU A 65 3.38 15.84 -8.95
N THR A 66 3.15 14.65 -8.42
CA THR A 66 3.44 13.37 -9.08
C THR A 66 2.64 13.20 -10.36
N LYS A 67 1.34 13.52 -10.34
CA LYS A 67 0.50 13.46 -11.55
C LYS A 67 0.94 14.49 -12.59
N ALA A 68 1.34 15.69 -12.17
CA ALA A 68 1.85 16.71 -13.08
C ALA A 68 3.18 16.29 -13.73
N LYS A 69 4.09 15.65 -12.98
CA LYS A 69 5.42 15.25 -13.46
C LYS A 69 5.42 13.94 -14.26
N TYR A 70 4.76 12.89 -13.74
CA TYR A 70 4.82 11.53 -14.30
C TYR A 70 3.55 11.14 -15.07
N GLY A 71 2.54 12.02 -15.11
CA GLY A 71 1.21 11.74 -15.68
C GLY A 71 0.32 10.88 -14.78
N SER A 72 0.89 9.97 -13.98
CA SER A 72 0.15 9.14 -13.04
C SER A 72 1.02 8.62 -11.89
N VAL A 73 0.39 8.26 -10.76
CA VAL A 73 1.09 7.59 -9.64
C VAL A 73 1.68 6.22 -10.06
N PRO A 74 0.98 5.35 -10.83
CA PRO A 74 1.59 4.13 -11.35
C PRO A 74 2.90 4.36 -12.11
N ASN A 75 2.98 5.41 -12.95
CA ASN A 75 4.21 5.74 -13.68
C ASN A 75 5.35 6.08 -12.74
N TYR A 76 5.09 6.92 -11.73
CA TYR A 76 6.08 7.22 -10.69
C TYR A 76 6.56 5.96 -9.97
N VAL A 77 5.65 5.07 -9.55
CA VAL A 77 6.05 3.85 -8.83
C VAL A 77 6.91 2.96 -9.75
N MET A 78 6.54 2.78 -11.00
CA MET A 78 7.35 2.00 -11.95
C MET A 78 8.75 2.60 -12.15
N GLU A 79 8.84 3.92 -12.33
CA GLU A 79 10.08 4.62 -12.67
C GLU A 79 11.00 4.82 -11.45
N GLU A 80 10.46 5.37 -10.36
CA GLU A 80 11.24 5.87 -9.22
C GLU A 80 11.38 4.86 -8.07
N ARG A 81 10.53 3.82 -8.06
CA ARG A 81 10.47 2.82 -6.98
C ARG A 81 10.84 1.43 -7.43
N LEU A 82 10.32 0.96 -8.55
CA LEU A 82 10.45 -0.44 -8.96
C LEU A 82 11.49 -0.66 -10.06
N GLY A 83 11.73 0.33 -10.92
CA GLY A 83 12.55 0.16 -12.12
C GLY A 83 11.98 -0.89 -13.09
N TRP A 84 10.66 -1.12 -13.05
CA TRP A 84 10.00 -2.13 -13.89
C TRP A 84 9.50 -1.53 -15.19
N ASN A 85 9.98 -2.08 -16.31
CA ASN A 85 9.58 -1.63 -17.64
C ASN A 85 8.31 -2.36 -18.11
N PRO A 86 7.23 -1.63 -18.45
CA PRO A 86 6.01 -2.24 -18.95
C PRO A 86 6.23 -2.88 -20.34
N LEU A 87 5.54 -3.99 -20.59
CA LEU A 87 5.53 -4.67 -21.88
C LEU A 87 4.74 -3.85 -22.91
N PRO A 88 5.04 -4.01 -24.22
CA PRO A 88 4.27 -3.38 -25.30
C PRO A 88 2.77 -3.73 -25.31
N THR A 89 2.38 -4.81 -24.64
CA THR A 89 0.99 -5.26 -24.49
C THR A 89 0.24 -4.54 -23.36
N SER A 90 0.88 -3.60 -22.66
CA SER A 90 0.25 -2.78 -21.63
C SER A 90 -0.71 -1.79 -22.27
N THR A 91 -1.94 -1.71 -21.76
CA THR A 91 -2.95 -0.75 -22.23
C THR A 91 -3.56 0.00 -21.05
N PRO A 92 -4.17 1.19 -21.24
CA PRO A 92 -4.90 1.88 -20.18
C PRO A 92 -5.97 1.02 -19.50
N GLU A 93 -6.62 0.12 -20.25
CA GLU A 93 -7.69 -0.75 -19.75
C GLU A 93 -7.16 -1.90 -18.90
N THR A 94 -5.98 -2.43 -19.23
CA THR A 94 -5.39 -3.59 -18.53
C THR A 94 -4.34 -3.20 -17.48
N GLY A 95 -3.93 -1.94 -17.48
CA GLY A 95 -2.81 -1.44 -16.69
C GLY A 95 -1.45 -1.95 -17.21
N PRO A 96 -0.34 -1.57 -16.55
CA PRO A 96 0.98 -2.03 -16.91
C PRO A 96 1.12 -3.54 -16.71
N ARG A 97 1.69 -4.23 -17.71
CA ARG A 97 2.07 -5.65 -17.65
C ARG A 97 3.58 -5.77 -17.67
N PHE A 98 4.13 -6.74 -16.97
CA PHE A 98 5.58 -6.91 -16.86
C PHE A 98 5.99 -8.33 -17.26
N ALA A 99 7.22 -8.49 -17.73
CA ALA A 99 7.82 -9.81 -17.89
C ALA A 99 8.02 -10.44 -16.51
N VAL A 100 7.43 -11.63 -16.31
CA VAL A 100 7.65 -12.46 -15.13
C VAL A 100 8.67 -13.55 -15.43
N GLN A 101 9.49 -13.90 -14.44
CA GLN A 101 10.40 -15.04 -14.50
C GLN A 101 9.69 -16.34 -14.16
N ASP A 102 8.68 -16.30 -13.28
CA ASP A 102 7.84 -17.44 -12.95
C ASP A 102 6.34 -17.09 -13.07
N PRO A 103 5.53 -17.92 -13.74
CA PRO A 103 4.08 -17.69 -13.84
C PRO A 103 3.33 -17.88 -12.51
N VAL A 104 3.93 -18.55 -11.52
CA VAL A 104 3.35 -18.73 -10.18
C VAL A 104 3.72 -17.51 -9.32
N PRO A 105 2.72 -16.74 -8.83
CA PRO A 105 2.98 -15.61 -7.94
C PRO A 105 3.88 -15.98 -6.75
N PHE A 106 4.84 -15.11 -6.46
CA PHE A 106 5.80 -15.20 -5.34
C PHE A 106 6.90 -16.27 -5.43
N GLU A 107 6.93 -17.13 -6.46
CA GLU A 107 7.96 -18.17 -6.57
C GLU A 107 9.35 -17.63 -6.97
N ASN A 108 9.40 -16.50 -7.68
CA ASN A 108 10.66 -15.86 -8.06
C ASN A 108 10.81 -14.47 -7.42
N ALA A 109 11.92 -14.27 -6.70
CA ALA A 109 12.24 -13.00 -6.04
C ALA A 109 12.40 -11.82 -7.01
N ALA A 110 12.68 -12.07 -8.30
CA ALA A 110 12.74 -11.01 -9.31
C ALA A 110 11.36 -10.48 -9.75
N ASP A 111 10.27 -11.15 -9.33
CA ASP A 111 8.89 -10.82 -9.74
C ASP A 111 8.07 -10.10 -8.66
N TYR A 112 8.67 -9.85 -7.50
CA TYR A 112 8.08 -9.02 -6.46
C TYR A 112 9.13 -8.12 -5.80
N ARG A 113 8.65 -7.11 -5.06
CA ARG A 113 9.51 -6.25 -4.25
C ARG A 113 8.79 -5.85 -2.98
N ILE A 114 9.44 -5.99 -1.83
CA ILE A 114 8.91 -5.56 -0.54
C ILE A 114 9.52 -4.18 -0.25
N MET A 115 8.70 -3.21 0.13
CA MET A 115 9.14 -1.84 0.41
C MET A 115 8.35 -1.25 1.57
N PRO A 116 8.88 -0.24 2.29
CA PRO A 116 8.04 0.63 3.09
C PRO A 116 6.97 1.30 2.23
N ASN A 117 5.76 1.46 2.78
CA ASN A 117 4.76 2.32 2.16
C ASN A 117 5.20 3.77 2.33
N ASP A 118 5.35 4.50 1.22
CA ASP A 118 5.67 5.93 1.25
C ASP A 118 4.64 6.76 2.00
N TRP A 119 3.37 6.37 1.92
CA TRP A 119 2.26 7.10 2.50
C TRP A 119 1.46 6.19 3.43
N PRO A 120 2.05 5.80 4.57
CA PRO A 120 1.46 4.84 5.49
C PRO A 120 0.18 5.39 6.12
N TYR A 121 -0.66 4.50 6.65
CA TYR A 121 -1.79 4.91 7.47
C TYR A 121 -1.34 5.45 8.83
N GLY A 122 -2.21 6.25 9.46
CA GLY A 122 -2.00 6.74 10.82
C GLY A 122 -2.32 5.65 11.82
N MET A 123 -1.30 4.94 12.26
CA MET A 123 -1.37 3.76 13.14
C MET A 123 -0.57 4.00 14.42
N ASP A 124 -0.80 3.18 15.44
CA ASP A 124 -0.06 3.27 16.70
C ASP A 124 1.47 3.16 16.49
N PRO A 125 2.25 3.81 17.38
CA PRO A 125 3.70 3.63 17.40
C PRO A 125 4.08 2.15 17.43
N GLY A 126 5.15 1.80 16.72
CA GLY A 126 5.61 0.41 16.58
C GLY A 126 4.98 -0.36 15.42
N ILE A 127 3.91 0.15 14.80
CA ILE A 127 3.32 -0.43 13.59
C ILE A 127 4.02 0.14 12.34
N ARG A 128 4.50 -0.73 11.45
CA ARG A 128 5.10 -0.38 10.17
C ARG A 128 4.24 -0.88 9.02
N HIS A 129 4.04 -0.02 8.02
CA HIS A 129 3.29 -0.34 6.81
C HIS A 129 4.26 -0.66 5.69
N LEU A 130 4.25 -1.91 5.24
CA LEU A 130 4.99 -2.38 4.09
C LEU A 130 4.03 -2.64 2.92
N ILE A 131 4.58 -2.61 1.71
CA ILE A 131 3.92 -2.99 0.46
C ILE A 131 4.74 -4.08 -0.19
N VAL A 132 4.09 -5.15 -0.60
CA VAL A 132 4.64 -6.16 -1.49
C VAL A 132 4.09 -5.89 -2.88
N TRP A 133 4.92 -5.38 -3.79
CA TRP A 133 4.57 -5.17 -5.20
C TRP A 133 4.80 -6.45 -5.98
N LEU A 134 3.93 -6.77 -6.94
CA LEU A 134 4.04 -7.93 -7.82
C LEU A 134 4.01 -7.52 -9.29
N LYS A 135 4.87 -8.17 -10.09
CA LYS A 135 4.80 -8.12 -11.56
C LYS A 135 3.62 -8.93 -12.09
N GLY A 136 3.41 -10.12 -11.52
CA GLY A 136 2.28 -11.00 -11.82
C GLY A 136 0.96 -10.45 -11.28
N ARG A 137 -0.15 -10.89 -11.88
CA ARG A 137 -1.51 -10.58 -11.42
C ARG A 137 -2.05 -11.70 -10.54
N LEU A 138 -2.88 -11.34 -9.58
CA LEU A 138 -3.65 -12.27 -8.77
C LEU A 138 -5.08 -12.34 -9.28
N ASP A 139 -5.62 -13.55 -9.36
CA ASP A 139 -6.98 -13.79 -9.82
C ASP A 139 -7.99 -13.20 -8.82
N SER A 140 -8.92 -12.40 -9.35
CA SER A 140 -9.99 -11.75 -8.58
C SER A 140 -11.35 -12.29 -9.02
N GLU A 141 -12.28 -12.38 -8.06
CA GLU A 141 -13.67 -12.74 -8.28
C GLU A 141 -14.36 -11.71 -9.20
N PRO A 142 -15.15 -12.16 -10.19
CA PRO A 142 -15.69 -11.30 -11.24
C PRO A 142 -16.72 -10.27 -10.75
N THR A 143 -17.26 -10.45 -9.54
CA THR A 143 -18.36 -9.64 -9.03
C THR A 143 -17.86 -8.46 -8.21
N ARG A 144 -17.19 -8.73 -7.09
CA ARG A 144 -16.73 -7.71 -6.14
C ARG A 144 -15.30 -7.24 -6.38
N GLY A 145 -14.54 -7.95 -7.24
CA GLY A 145 -13.11 -7.71 -7.41
C GLY A 145 -12.29 -8.06 -6.16
N ASP A 146 -12.83 -8.89 -5.25
CA ASP A 146 -12.05 -9.49 -4.15
C ASP A 146 -11.18 -10.65 -4.70
N MET A 147 -10.22 -11.12 -3.93
CA MET A 147 -9.34 -12.22 -4.32
C MET A 147 -10.09 -13.56 -4.39
N THR A 148 -9.76 -14.36 -5.40
CA THR A 148 -10.16 -15.78 -5.42
C THR A 148 -9.58 -16.54 -4.22
N PRO A 149 -10.19 -17.66 -3.78
CA PRO A 149 -9.62 -18.51 -2.72
C PRO A 149 -8.19 -18.95 -3.00
N LYS A 150 -7.87 -19.25 -4.27
CA LYS A 150 -6.52 -19.61 -4.72
C LYS A 150 -5.53 -18.45 -4.51
N SER A 151 -5.87 -17.24 -4.96
CA SER A 151 -5.00 -16.07 -4.77
C SER A 151 -4.80 -15.72 -3.30
N ARG A 152 -5.86 -15.86 -2.48
CA ARG A 152 -5.77 -15.67 -1.03
C ARG A 152 -4.83 -16.68 -0.38
N GLN A 153 -4.87 -17.95 -0.80
CA GLN A 153 -3.96 -18.99 -0.33
C GLN A 153 -2.50 -18.70 -0.73
N GLN A 154 -2.27 -18.26 -1.97
CA GLN A 154 -0.93 -17.90 -2.46
C GLN A 154 -0.32 -16.76 -1.64
N ILE A 155 -1.09 -15.70 -1.38
CA ILE A 155 -0.63 -14.61 -0.52
C ILE A 155 -0.40 -15.11 0.90
N GLN A 156 -1.33 -15.88 1.48
CA GLN A 156 -1.17 -16.38 2.85
C GLN A 156 0.09 -17.22 3.01
N ALA A 157 0.40 -18.10 2.05
CA ALA A 157 1.62 -18.92 2.07
C ALA A 157 2.89 -18.06 1.98
N PHE A 158 2.89 -17.06 1.10
CA PHE A 158 3.99 -16.11 1.00
C PHE A 158 4.18 -15.31 2.29
N ILE A 159 3.09 -14.80 2.88
CA ILE A 159 3.14 -14.02 4.12
C ILE A 159 3.63 -14.87 5.30
N GLN A 160 3.16 -16.12 5.39
CA GLN A 160 3.60 -17.06 6.42
C GLN A 160 5.13 -17.25 6.35
N LYS A 161 5.62 -17.70 5.19
CA LYS A 161 7.03 -18.01 4.95
C LYS A 161 7.95 -16.81 5.14
N THR A 162 7.54 -15.63 4.66
CA THR A 162 8.41 -14.45 4.56
C THR A 162 8.41 -13.62 5.85
N PHE A 163 7.22 -13.42 6.43
CA PHE A 163 7.05 -12.49 7.55
C PHE A 163 6.78 -13.22 8.86
N VAL A 164 5.80 -14.12 8.92
CA VAL A 164 5.35 -14.73 10.17
C VAL A 164 6.44 -15.64 10.76
N ASP A 165 6.97 -16.57 9.97
CA ASP A 165 8.01 -17.50 10.40
C ASP A 165 9.28 -16.73 10.84
N ARG A 166 9.59 -15.62 10.16
CA ARG A 166 10.76 -14.78 10.46
C ARG A 166 10.68 -14.07 11.81
N VAL A 167 9.46 -13.82 12.32
CA VAL A 167 9.24 -13.07 13.57
C VAL A 167 8.71 -13.90 14.73
N GLU A 168 8.52 -15.21 14.55
CA GLU A 168 7.92 -16.11 15.55
C GLU A 168 8.65 -16.08 16.91
N GLY A 169 9.98 -15.91 16.90
CA GLY A 169 10.81 -15.86 18.11
C GLY A 169 11.03 -14.47 18.71
N LEU A 170 10.46 -13.41 18.13
CA LEU A 170 10.66 -12.06 18.65
C LEU A 170 9.90 -11.83 19.96
N PRO A 171 10.47 -11.06 20.91
CA PRO A 171 9.81 -10.78 22.18
C PRO A 171 8.51 -9.98 22.00
N GLY A 172 7.64 -10.07 22.99
CA GLY A 172 6.32 -9.42 23.02
C GLY A 172 5.18 -10.42 22.82
N ALA A 173 3.98 -10.03 23.25
CA ALA A 173 2.80 -10.90 23.19
C ALA A 173 1.97 -10.67 21.92
N GLY A 174 1.47 -11.77 21.36
CA GLY A 174 0.48 -11.79 20.27
C GLY A 174 1.08 -11.67 18.86
N GLU A 175 0.20 -11.77 17.87
CA GLU A 175 0.57 -11.75 16.45
C GLU A 175 1.31 -10.47 16.05
N LYS A 176 2.37 -10.58 15.25
CA LYS A 176 3.18 -9.44 14.80
C LYS A 176 2.94 -9.04 13.36
N VAL A 177 2.16 -9.81 12.60
CA VAL A 177 1.96 -9.63 11.16
C VAL A 177 0.48 -9.68 10.84
N MET A 178 0.01 -8.74 10.03
CA MET A 178 -1.29 -8.79 9.36
C MET A 178 -1.13 -8.31 7.93
N TRP A 179 -2.05 -8.69 7.06
CA TRP A 179 -2.01 -8.28 5.68
C TRP A 179 -3.43 -8.09 5.14
N PHE A 180 -3.53 -7.25 4.11
CA PHE A 180 -4.76 -7.06 3.35
C PHE A 180 -4.43 -6.61 1.94
N LYS A 181 -5.40 -6.74 1.05
CA LYS A 181 -5.33 -6.25 -0.31
C LYS A 181 -6.54 -5.36 -0.56
N ASN A 182 -6.30 -4.15 -1.04
CA ASN A 182 -7.38 -3.28 -1.49
C ASN A 182 -8.04 -3.91 -2.73
N TRP A 183 -9.37 -4.05 -2.69
CA TRP A 183 -10.16 -4.45 -3.85
C TRP A 183 -10.05 -3.38 -4.94
N THR A 184 -10.30 -3.75 -6.20
CA THR A 184 -10.03 -2.90 -7.38
C THR A 184 -10.60 -1.47 -7.26
N ALA A 185 -11.77 -1.29 -6.62
CA ALA A 185 -12.41 0.01 -6.43
C ALA A 185 -11.70 0.94 -5.42
N LEU A 186 -10.86 0.40 -4.53
CA LEU A 186 -10.16 1.14 -3.46
C LEU A 186 -8.66 1.33 -3.75
N GLN A 187 -8.16 0.79 -4.86
CA GLN A 187 -6.74 0.89 -5.19
C GLN A 187 -6.38 2.31 -5.65
N SER A 188 -5.42 2.92 -4.96
CA SER A 188 -4.86 4.23 -5.39
C SER A 188 -3.95 4.12 -6.62
N VAL A 189 -3.48 2.90 -6.94
CA VAL A 189 -2.59 2.60 -8.07
C VAL A 189 -3.18 1.47 -8.92
N PRO A 190 -4.27 1.72 -9.67
CA PRO A 190 -4.92 0.69 -10.49
C PRO A 190 -3.93 0.07 -11.48
N GLY A 191 -3.96 -1.26 -11.61
CA GLY A 191 -3.08 -1.97 -12.55
C GLY A 191 -1.65 -2.22 -12.04
N MET A 192 -1.32 -1.87 -10.80
CA MET A 192 -0.11 -2.37 -10.15
C MET A 192 -0.53 -3.31 -9.02
N GLU A 193 -0.15 -4.58 -9.11
CA GLU A 193 -0.59 -5.59 -8.15
C GLU A 193 0.22 -5.44 -6.86
N HIS A 194 -0.47 -5.33 -5.72
CA HIS A 194 0.20 -5.16 -4.44
C HIS A 194 -0.61 -5.70 -3.25
N VAL A 195 0.13 -6.11 -2.22
CA VAL A 195 -0.40 -6.51 -0.91
C VAL A 195 0.14 -5.57 0.15
N HIS A 196 -0.71 -5.10 1.03
CA HIS A 196 -0.29 -4.33 2.20
C HIS A 196 0.01 -5.29 3.34
N VAL A 197 1.15 -5.10 3.99
CA VAL A 197 1.57 -5.87 5.16
C VAL A 197 1.81 -4.90 6.29
N LEU A 198 1.16 -5.11 7.43
CA LEU A 198 1.42 -4.36 8.65
C LEU A 198 2.17 -5.27 9.60
N VAL A 199 3.28 -4.77 10.13
CA VAL A 199 4.06 -5.47 11.15
C VAL A 199 4.19 -4.61 12.39
N ARG A 200 4.13 -5.21 13.58
CA ARG A 200 4.30 -4.46 14.84
C ARG A 200 5.48 -4.95 15.66
N ASP A 201 6.18 -4.01 16.27
CA ASP A 201 7.29 -4.25 17.18
C ASP A 201 8.34 -5.19 16.57
N VAL A 202 8.66 -4.94 15.28
CA VAL A 202 9.69 -5.64 14.53
C VAL A 202 10.95 -4.75 14.47
N PRO A 203 12.13 -5.27 14.88
CA PRO A 203 13.40 -4.57 14.78
C PRO A 203 13.69 -4.03 13.38
N GLN A 204 14.30 -2.85 13.31
CA GLN A 204 14.62 -2.19 12.03
C GLN A 204 15.50 -3.06 11.14
N GLU A 205 16.43 -3.84 11.70
CA GLU A 205 17.29 -4.77 10.96
C GLU A 205 16.49 -5.83 10.17
N ILE A 206 15.34 -6.27 10.67
CA ILE A 206 14.46 -7.22 9.97
C ILE A 206 13.65 -6.50 8.88
N ILE A 207 13.25 -5.24 9.15
CA ILE A 207 12.61 -4.42 8.12
C ILE A 207 13.58 -4.18 6.96
N ASP A 208 14.84 -3.88 7.26
CA ASP A 208 15.88 -3.64 6.26
C ASP A 208 16.19 -4.93 5.48
N GLU A 209 16.21 -6.10 6.15
CA GLU A 209 16.33 -7.42 5.52
C GLU A 209 15.21 -7.65 4.49
N TRP A 210 13.95 -7.36 4.82
CA TRP A 210 12.85 -7.54 3.87
C TRP A 210 12.87 -6.53 2.73
N THR A 211 13.32 -5.31 2.99
CA THR A 211 13.18 -4.18 2.07
C THR A 211 14.45 -3.87 1.29
N ASP A 212 15.50 -4.68 1.41
CA ASP A 212 16.84 -4.41 0.88
C ASP A 212 17.38 -3.02 1.29
N GLY A 213 17.00 -2.55 2.48
CA GLY A 213 17.34 -1.21 2.99
C GLY A 213 16.61 -0.04 2.31
N GLU A 214 15.59 -0.30 1.50
CA GLU A 214 14.76 0.74 0.88
C GLU A 214 14.08 1.61 1.95
N THR A 215 14.03 2.91 1.70
CA THR A 215 13.40 3.88 2.60
C THR A 215 12.10 4.44 2.02
N MET A 216 11.32 5.11 2.87
CA MET A 216 10.16 5.89 2.41
C MET A 216 10.65 7.10 1.62
N LYS A 217 10.01 7.38 0.47
CA LYS A 217 10.20 8.62 -0.30
C LYS A 217 8.92 9.44 -0.21
N GLN A 218 8.97 10.53 0.54
CA GLN A 218 7.83 11.44 0.77
C GLN A 218 8.13 12.88 0.34
N ASP A 219 9.10 13.02 -0.56
CA ASP A 219 9.63 14.30 -1.05
C ASP A 219 8.72 14.91 -2.12
#